data_AF-A0A182XXI5-F1
#
_entry.id   AF-A0A182XXI5-F1
#
_cell.length_a   1.000
_cell.length_b   1.000
_cell.length_c   1.000
_cell.angle_alpha   90.00
_cell.angle_beta   90.00
_cell.angle_gamma   90.00
#
_symmetry.space_group_name_H-M   'P 1'
#
loop_
_entity.id
_entity.type
_entity.pdbx_description
1 polymer ?
#
loop_
_entity_poly.entity_id
_entity_poly.type
_entity_poly.pdbx_seq_one_letter_code
_entity_poly.pdbx_strand_id
1 'polypeptide(L)'
;MDSENQKISEQALNTADIYKGLSLPKRIDSPYQFTGYGSQQEGRNPIYRTSNADYGYYPPCPHTVPHKYFPKSHKFTGHLYQCGMFRNYSLNTAVDRPYCKFNE
;
A
#
# COMPACT_ATOMS: atom_id res chain seq x y z
N MET A 1 -11.31 55.77 10.97
CA MET A 1 -11.15 54.51 11.75
C MET A 1 -10.90 53.47 10.69
N ASP A 2 -9.68 53.47 10.20
CA ASP A 2 -9.34 52.88 8.92
C ASP A 2 -8.87 51.47 9.25
N SER A 3 -9.81 50.53 9.15
CA SER A 3 -9.54 49.13 9.41
C SER A 3 -8.58 48.62 8.33
N GLU A 4 -7.30 48.61 8.67
CA GLU A 4 -6.27 47.93 7.90
C GLU A 4 -6.68 46.46 7.73
N ASN A 5 -7.06 46.12 6.50
CA ASN A 5 -7.15 44.75 6.03
C ASN A 5 -5.75 44.14 6.10
N GLN A 6 -5.40 43.57 7.24
CA GLN A 6 -4.25 42.68 7.35
C GLN A 6 -4.49 41.50 6.41
N LYS A 7 -3.89 41.56 5.21
CA LYS A 7 -3.76 40.40 4.34
C LYS A 7 -3.01 39.35 5.14
N ILE A 8 -3.74 38.38 5.68
CA ILE A 8 -3.21 37.11 6.16
C ILE A 8 -2.29 36.62 5.04
N SER A 9 -1.00 36.51 5.32
CA SER A 9 -0.04 36.02 4.34
C SER A 9 -0.45 34.59 3.98
N GLU A 10 -1.13 34.44 2.86
CA GLU A 10 -1.33 33.17 2.19
C GLU A 10 0.06 32.67 1.79
N GLN A 11 0.77 32.02 2.71
CA GLN A 11 1.89 31.17 2.33
C GLN A 11 1.27 30.10 1.46
N ALA A 12 1.43 30.26 0.14
CA ALA A 12 0.90 29.34 -0.84
C ALA A 12 1.42 27.93 -0.49
N LEU A 13 0.53 27.10 0.05
CA LEU A 13 0.84 25.71 0.36
C LEU A 13 1.24 25.07 -0.96
N ASN A 14 2.52 24.73 -1.08
CA ASN A 14 3.01 24.04 -2.26
C ASN A 14 2.35 22.65 -2.27
N THR A 15 1.75 22.28 -3.39
CA THR A 15 1.18 20.93 -3.58
C THR A 15 2.18 19.84 -3.17
N ALA A 16 3.48 20.03 -3.43
CA ALA A 16 4.52 19.09 -3.01
C ALA A 16 4.61 18.90 -1.48
N ASP A 17 4.37 19.94 -0.69
CA ASP A 17 4.42 19.88 0.78
C ASP A 17 3.22 19.12 1.36
N ILE A 18 2.08 19.08 0.65
CA ILE A 18 0.88 18.32 1.04
C ILE A 18 1.15 16.81 1.02
N TYR A 19 1.97 16.36 0.09
CA TYR A 19 2.31 14.94 -0.10
C TYR A 19 3.60 14.52 0.64
N LYS A 20 4.34 15.48 1.22
CA LYS A 20 5.63 15.23 1.87
C LYS A 20 5.45 14.51 3.21
N GLY A 21 6.16 13.41 3.42
CA GLY A 21 6.19 12.67 4.70
C GLY A 21 5.18 11.53 4.82
N LEU A 22 4.51 11.15 3.74
CA LEU A 22 3.67 9.95 3.70
C LEU A 22 4.56 8.70 3.68
N SER A 23 4.28 7.70 4.53
CA SER A 23 5.03 6.43 4.57
C SER A 23 4.61 5.51 3.42
N LEU A 24 4.86 5.95 2.19
CA LEU A 24 4.47 5.25 0.97
C LEU A 24 5.66 4.48 0.37
N PRO A 25 5.42 3.34 -0.28
CA PRO A 25 6.44 2.73 -1.13
C PRO A 25 6.88 3.70 -2.22
N LYS A 26 8.17 3.69 -2.56
CA LYS A 26 8.77 4.58 -3.58
C LYS A 26 7.99 4.63 -4.90
N ARG A 27 7.44 3.49 -5.34
CA ARG A 27 6.62 3.40 -6.56
C ARG A 27 5.35 4.25 -6.49
N ILE A 28 4.72 4.37 -5.32
CA ILE A 28 3.48 5.13 -5.12
C ILE A 28 3.78 6.59 -4.84
N ASP A 29 4.87 6.86 -4.10
CA ASP A 29 5.36 8.19 -3.78
C ASP A 29 5.76 9.01 -5.03
N SER A 30 6.22 8.33 -6.09
CA SER A 30 6.57 8.93 -7.37
C SER A 30 5.66 8.41 -8.51
N PRO A 31 4.43 8.94 -8.66
CA PRO A 31 3.48 8.49 -9.68
C PRO A 31 3.96 8.71 -11.12
N TYR A 32 4.89 9.65 -11.32
CA TYR A 32 5.52 9.88 -12.63
C TYR A 32 6.42 8.73 -13.09
N GLN A 33 6.75 7.80 -12.21
CA GLN A 33 7.56 6.63 -12.54
C GLN A 33 6.75 5.54 -13.28
N PHE A 34 5.42 5.63 -13.30
CA PHE A 34 4.59 4.70 -14.08
C PHE A 34 4.58 5.10 -15.57
N THR A 35 4.88 4.14 -16.44
CA THR A 35 5.00 4.34 -17.90
C THR A 35 4.17 3.31 -18.67
N GLY A 36 3.95 3.56 -19.97
CA GLY A 36 3.23 2.67 -20.88
C GLY A 36 1.75 3.00 -21.09
N TYR A 37 1.27 4.14 -20.58
CA TYR A 37 -0.11 4.57 -20.73
C TYR A 37 -0.41 5.07 -22.14
N GLY A 38 -1.68 5.01 -22.54
CA GLY A 38 -2.09 5.42 -23.89
C GLY A 38 -1.75 6.88 -24.23
N SER A 39 -1.75 7.79 -23.25
CA SER A 39 -1.38 9.19 -23.42
C SER A 39 0.11 9.41 -23.64
N GLN A 40 0.95 8.40 -23.34
CA GLN A 40 2.40 8.42 -23.53
C GLN A 40 2.81 7.71 -24.84
N GLN A 41 1.88 7.02 -25.51
CA GLN A 41 2.15 6.32 -26.75
C GLN A 41 2.05 7.28 -27.93
N GLU A 42 3.18 7.55 -28.56
CA GLU A 42 3.23 8.29 -29.82
C GLU A 42 2.75 7.41 -31.00
N GLY A 43 2.10 8.02 -31.99
CA GLY A 43 1.75 7.34 -33.24
C GLY A 43 0.43 6.55 -33.25
N ARG A 44 -0.44 6.69 -32.24
CA ARG A 44 -1.80 6.13 -32.30
C ARG A 44 -2.67 6.94 -33.28
N ASN A 45 -3.39 6.24 -34.16
CA ASN A 45 -4.30 6.90 -35.10
C ASN A 45 -5.53 7.45 -34.35
N PRO A 46 -5.85 8.76 -34.46
CA PRO A 46 -6.97 9.37 -33.75
C PRO A 46 -8.34 8.89 -34.24
N ILE A 47 -8.43 8.38 -35.47
CA ILE A 47 -9.68 7.90 -36.10
C ILE A 47 -9.98 6.45 -35.68
N TYR A 48 -8.96 5.63 -35.45
CA TYR A 48 -9.12 4.22 -35.08
C TYR A 48 -8.98 4.01 -33.57
N ARG A 49 -9.89 4.60 -32.78
CA ARG A 49 -9.96 4.42 -31.32
C ARG A 49 -11.23 3.68 -30.93
N THR A 50 -11.09 2.63 -30.12
CA THR A 50 -12.23 1.93 -29.50
C THR A 50 -12.47 2.48 -28.10
N SER A 51 -13.67 2.29 -27.55
CA SER A 51 -13.99 2.65 -26.17
C SER A 51 -13.09 1.94 -25.14
N ASN A 52 -12.64 0.73 -25.45
CA ASN A 52 -11.69 -0.01 -24.60
C ASN A 52 -10.32 0.68 -24.50
N ALA A 53 -9.95 1.53 -25.47
CA ALA A 53 -8.69 2.28 -25.45
C ALA A 53 -8.68 3.42 -24.42
N ASP A 54 -9.83 3.76 -23.83
CA ASP A 54 -9.94 4.76 -22.77
C ASP A 54 -9.49 4.20 -21.41
N TYR A 55 -9.66 2.89 -21.20
CA TYR A 55 -9.16 2.24 -20.00
C TYR A 55 -7.63 2.23 -19.99
N GLY A 56 -7.02 2.74 -18.92
CA GLY A 56 -5.57 2.86 -18.81
C GLY A 56 -4.95 3.88 -19.77
N TYR A 57 -5.75 4.84 -20.27
CA TYR A 57 -5.22 5.88 -21.16
C TYR A 57 -4.33 6.89 -20.44
N TYR A 58 -4.70 7.31 -19.22
CA TYR A 58 -3.94 8.31 -18.45
C TYR A 58 -3.10 7.67 -17.33
N PRO A 59 -1.87 8.16 -17.10
CA PRO A 59 -1.06 7.75 -15.98
C PRO A 59 -1.64 8.26 -14.64
N PRO A 60 -1.29 7.61 -13.52
CA PRO A 60 -1.64 8.11 -12.20
C PRO A 60 -0.97 9.45 -11.92
N CYS A 61 -1.65 10.30 -11.15
CA CYS A 61 -1.12 11.54 -10.61
C CYS A 61 -1.11 11.52 -9.06
N PRO A 62 -0.40 12.46 -8.40
CA PRO A 62 -0.35 12.54 -6.93
C PRO A 62 -1.73 12.56 -6.26
N HIS A 63 -2.75 13.12 -6.93
CA HIS A 63 -4.12 13.19 -6.44
C HIS A 63 -4.92 11.89 -6.58
N THR A 64 -4.44 10.94 -7.39
CA THR A 64 -5.08 9.63 -7.61
C THR A 64 -4.45 8.50 -6.81
N VAL A 65 -3.22 8.69 -6.32
CA VAL A 65 -2.53 7.68 -5.51
C VAL A 65 -2.95 7.78 -4.04
N PRO A 66 -2.96 6.66 -3.29
CA PRO A 66 -3.32 6.69 -1.88
C PRO A 66 -2.24 7.40 -1.06
N HIS A 67 -2.65 8.16 -0.04
CA HIS A 67 -1.72 8.80 0.88
C HIS A 67 -1.15 7.83 1.93
N LYS A 68 -1.82 6.72 2.22
CA LYS A 68 -1.36 5.71 3.18
C LYS A 68 -1.44 4.33 2.57
N TYR A 69 -0.43 3.51 2.83
CA TYR A 69 -0.34 2.14 2.34
C TYR A 69 0.03 1.20 3.48
N PHE A 70 -0.86 0.25 3.79
CA PHE A 70 -0.69 -0.72 4.88
C PHE A 70 -0.64 -2.14 4.29
N PRO A 71 0.50 -2.57 3.72
CA PRO A 71 0.62 -3.90 3.15
C PRO A 71 0.63 -4.95 4.27
N LYS A 72 -0.07 -6.06 4.04
CA LYS A 72 0.09 -7.26 4.88
C LYS A 72 1.33 -8.01 4.42
N SER A 73 2.29 -8.17 5.32
CA SER A 73 3.50 -8.96 5.05
C SER A 73 3.19 -10.44 5.17
N HIS A 74 3.44 -11.20 4.11
CA HIS A 74 3.36 -12.66 4.10
C HIS A 74 4.72 -13.33 4.38
N LYS A 75 5.74 -12.58 4.86
CA LYS A 75 7.09 -13.15 5.08
C LYS A 75 7.07 -14.33 6.06
N PHE A 76 6.37 -14.19 7.19
CA PHE A 76 6.27 -15.24 8.20
C PHE A 76 5.51 -16.46 7.67
N THR A 77 4.30 -16.25 7.14
CA THR A 77 3.45 -17.33 6.63
C THR A 77 4.05 -18.00 5.39
N GLY A 78 4.74 -17.24 4.53
CA GLY A 78 5.42 -17.74 3.34
C GLY A 78 6.58 -18.66 3.69
N HIS A 79 7.32 -18.35 4.76
CA HIS A 79 8.33 -19.26 5.30
C HIS A 79 7.68 -20.57 5.78
N LEU A 80 6.60 -20.49 6.58
CA LEU A 80 5.90 -21.69 7.06
C LEU A 80 5.30 -22.53 5.93
N TYR A 81 4.81 -21.90 4.86
CA TYR A 81 4.26 -22.60 3.70
C TYR A 81 5.31 -23.51 3.02
N GLN A 82 6.58 -23.10 3.02
CA GLN A 82 7.67 -23.91 2.47
C GLN A 82 7.98 -25.15 3.32
N CYS A 83 7.69 -25.11 4.63
CA CYS A 83 7.92 -26.24 5.54
C CYS A 83 6.91 -27.39 5.37
N GLY A 84 5.83 -27.19 4.60
CA GLY A 84 4.83 -28.22 4.32
C GLY A 84 3.86 -28.48 5.48
N MET A 85 3.13 -29.61 5.39
CA MET A 85 2.12 -29.97 6.38
C MET A 85 2.78 -30.52 7.66
N PHE A 86 2.44 -29.92 8.80
CA PHE A 86 2.89 -30.42 10.10
C PHE A 86 2.41 -31.85 10.36
N ARG A 87 3.30 -32.68 10.92
CA ARG A 87 2.99 -34.02 11.43
C ARG A 87 3.59 -34.17 12.83
N ASN A 88 2.80 -34.73 13.73
CA ASN A 88 3.27 -35.05 15.08
C ASN A 88 3.95 -36.42 15.08
N TYR A 89 5.22 -36.46 15.47
CA TYR A 89 6.02 -37.69 15.65
C TYR A 89 6.54 -37.85 17.09
N SER A 90 5.95 -37.14 18.06
CA SER A 90 6.33 -37.27 19.48
C SER A 90 5.62 -38.45 20.16
N LEU A 91 6.21 -38.91 21.27
CA LEU A 91 5.61 -39.88 22.18
C LEU A 91 4.96 -39.16 23.37
N ASN A 92 3.87 -39.71 23.90
CA ASN A 92 3.28 -39.24 25.14
C ASN A 92 4.17 -39.65 26.32
N THR A 93 4.84 -38.67 26.94
CA THR A 93 5.74 -38.89 28.09
C THR A 93 5.24 -38.23 29.36
N ALA A 94 4.02 -37.68 29.34
CA ALA A 94 3.40 -37.12 30.53
C ALA A 94 3.22 -38.22 31.59
N VAL A 95 3.69 -37.96 32.81
CA VAL A 95 3.42 -38.83 33.96
C VAL A 95 1.97 -38.62 34.37
N ASP A 96 1.22 -39.71 34.52
CA ASP A 96 -0.16 -39.65 34.96
C ASP A 96 -0.26 -38.96 36.32
N ARG A 97 -1.04 -37.87 36.37
CA ARG A 97 -1.29 -37.11 37.60
C ARG A 97 -2.69 -37.43 38.09
N PRO A 98 -2.85 -38.05 39.27
CA PRO A 98 -4.16 -38.25 39.85
C PRO A 98 -4.80 -36.90 40.19
N TYR A 99 -6.11 -36.79 39.98
CA TYR A 99 -6.87 -35.57 40.26
C TYR A 99 -6.92 -35.23 41.75
N CYS A 100 -6.83 -36.24 42.62
CA CYS A 100 -6.81 -36.08 44.07
C CYS A 100 -5.39 -36.34 44.60
N LYS A 101 -4.91 -35.47 45.49
CA LYS A 101 -3.73 -35.78 46.29
C LYS A 101 -4.14 -36.79 47.36
N PHE A 102 -3.51 -37.96 47.38
CA PHE A 102 -3.57 -38.81 48.56
C PHE A 102 -2.79 -38.07 49.66
N ASN A 103 -3.51 -37.64 50.70
CA ASN A 103 -2.90 -37.05 51.88
C ASN A 103 -2.20 -38.18 52.65
N GLU A 104 -0.89 -38.02 52.91
CA GLU A 104 -0.11 -38.82 53.87
C GLU A 104 -0.47 -38.42 55.30
#